data_AF-A0A5N6NT21-F1
#
_entry.id   AF-A0A5N6NT21-F1
#
_cell.length_a   1.000
_cell.length_b   1.000
_cell.length_c   1.000
_cell.angle_alpha   90.00
_cell.angle_beta   90.00
_cell.angle_gamma   90.00
#
_symmetry.space_group_name_H-M   'P 1'
#
loop_
_entity.id
_entity.type
_entity.pdbx_description
1 polymer ?
#
loop_
_entity_poly.entity_id
_entity_poly.type
_entity_poly.pdbx_seq_one_letter_code
_entity_poly.pdbx_strand_id
1 'polypeptide(L)'
;MKQNHRLPPSPPSLPIIGHLHHLGPLVHQSLHDLSTRYGPLMHIRLGSVSCVVASTPDLAQDLLKANDLTFSYRKHTLAINHVTYGVGFAFAPYGPQKERVNMTEELLKLTNNVISQMMMSIRCSGTDSEADEAKVIVREVTKIFGEFNVSDFIWFCKNIDLQGFKKRYEEIRARYDALLEKIICEKEEMRKREQKGKDGKRKDFLDLLLDVFEDKEAQVNITRNNIKATILDFFVAGTDTTAVTTEWTLAELMNNPHVLEKARQEIDTVVGNKRLVNESDIPNMPYIQAIIKESLRLHPPIPLLIRKSNANINVRGYNIPSGSLLYVNIWSIGRNPQHWESPLEFKPDRFLEIGGSSLDFKGQNFKFLPFGTGRRSCPGVNLAMREAHVVVATLIQCFEWNHVDDKHGSLNMKERGGLTIPRAVDLVCLPSLRPNCPNIFP
;
A
#
# COMPACT_ATOMS: atom_id res chain seq x y z
N MET A 1 -2.18 39.66 3.84
CA MET A 1 -3.28 40.41 3.20
C MET A 1 -4.22 39.42 2.55
N LYS A 2 -5.49 39.34 2.98
CA LYS A 2 -6.50 38.50 2.31
C LYS A 2 -6.81 39.15 0.95
N GLN A 3 -6.44 38.49 -0.15
CA GLN A 3 -6.89 38.93 -1.48
C GLN A 3 -8.42 38.77 -1.52
N ASN A 4 -9.15 39.88 -1.49
CA ASN A 4 -10.58 39.87 -1.76
C ASN A 4 -10.77 39.56 -3.25
N HIS A 5 -11.00 38.29 -3.59
CA HIS A 5 -11.34 37.89 -4.94
C HIS A 5 -12.71 38.48 -5.32
N ARG A 6 -12.71 39.57 -6.08
CA ARG A 6 -13.93 40.17 -6.63
C ARG A 6 -14.37 39.32 -7.82
N LEU A 7 -15.63 38.86 -7.78
CA LEU A 7 -16.26 38.23 -8.94
C LEU A 7 -16.45 39.24 -10.07
N PRO A 8 -16.55 38.78 -11.34
CA PRO A 8 -16.97 39.64 -12.44
C PRO A 8 -18.34 40.30 -12.15
N PRO A 9 -18.66 41.44 -12.80
CA PRO A 9 -19.97 42.05 -12.72
C PRO A 9 -21.10 41.05 -12.99
N SER A 10 -22.20 41.14 -12.24
CA SER A 10 -23.35 40.24 -12.37
C SER A 10 -24.63 41.05 -12.57
N PRO A 11 -25.51 40.64 -13.50
CA PRO A 11 -26.87 41.16 -13.53
C PRO A 11 -27.66 40.75 -12.27
N PRO A 12 -28.84 41.34 -12.02
CA PRO A 12 -29.71 40.93 -10.91
C PRO A 12 -30.13 39.46 -11.04
N SER A 13 -30.01 38.71 -9.93
CA SER A 13 -30.30 37.29 -9.87
C SER A 13 -31.51 37.00 -8.98
N LEU A 14 -32.32 36.00 -9.35
CA LEU A 14 -33.42 35.53 -8.50
C LEU A 14 -32.96 34.36 -7.61
N PRO A 15 -33.59 34.18 -6.42
CA PRO A 15 -33.38 33.00 -5.60
C PRO A 15 -33.68 31.71 -6.39
N ILE A 16 -32.93 30.65 -6.11
CA ILE A 16 -33.07 29.29 -6.69
C ILE A 16 -32.73 29.20 -8.19
N ILE A 17 -33.38 29.98 -9.05
CA ILE A 17 -33.21 29.89 -10.52
C ILE A 17 -32.02 30.73 -11.04
N GLY A 18 -31.52 31.67 -10.25
CA GLY A 18 -30.45 32.58 -10.65
C GLY A 18 -30.87 33.48 -11.80
N HIS A 19 -30.18 33.37 -12.93
CA HIS A 19 -30.31 34.22 -14.12
C HIS A 19 -31.07 33.53 -15.27
N LEU A 20 -31.66 32.35 -15.03
CA LEU A 20 -32.42 31.62 -16.05
C LEU A 20 -33.55 32.47 -16.67
N HIS A 21 -34.13 33.38 -15.92
CA HIS A 21 -35.18 34.30 -16.37
C HIS A 21 -34.70 35.34 -17.41
N HIS A 22 -33.40 35.56 -17.55
CA HIS A 22 -32.84 36.42 -18.61
C HIS A 22 -32.56 35.65 -19.91
N LEU A 23 -32.69 34.32 -19.92
CA LEU A 23 -32.32 33.50 -21.07
C LEU A 23 -33.56 33.09 -21.88
N GLY A 24 -33.57 33.46 -23.15
CA GLY A 24 -34.54 32.98 -24.13
C GLY A 24 -34.15 31.61 -24.72
N PRO A 25 -34.93 31.10 -25.69
CA PRO A 25 -34.63 29.83 -26.36
C PRO A 25 -33.27 29.85 -27.09
N LEU A 26 -32.82 31.02 -27.55
CA LEU A 26 -31.52 31.23 -28.15
C LEU A 26 -30.56 31.86 -27.13
N VAL A 27 -30.00 31.01 -26.26
CA VAL A 27 -29.16 31.43 -25.13
C VAL A 27 -28.04 32.39 -25.54
N HIS A 28 -27.37 32.14 -26.67
CA HIS A 28 -26.26 32.98 -27.14
C HIS A 28 -26.68 34.42 -27.46
N GLN A 29 -27.90 34.65 -27.96
CA GLN A 29 -28.42 36.00 -28.22
C GLN A 29 -28.73 36.73 -26.92
N SER A 30 -29.38 36.06 -25.97
CA SER A 30 -29.63 36.62 -24.64
C SER A 30 -28.32 36.97 -23.91
N LEU A 31 -27.28 36.14 -24.04
CA LEU A 31 -25.97 36.44 -23.48
C LEU A 31 -25.28 37.62 -24.18
N HIS A 32 -25.44 37.78 -25.49
CA HIS A 32 -24.97 38.95 -26.21
C HIS A 32 -25.64 40.23 -25.69
N ASP A 33 -26.96 40.25 -25.58
CA ASP A 33 -27.72 41.41 -25.09
C ASP A 33 -27.42 41.75 -23.62
N LEU A 34 -27.02 40.77 -22.82
CA LEU A 34 -26.55 41.00 -21.46
C LEU A 34 -25.13 41.57 -21.46
N SER A 35 -24.24 41.08 -22.33
CA SER A 35 -22.86 41.56 -22.42
C SER A 35 -22.76 43.03 -22.84
N THR A 36 -23.68 43.50 -23.70
CA THR A 36 -23.74 44.91 -24.11
C THR A 36 -24.18 45.83 -22.97
N ARG A 37 -24.89 45.30 -21.96
CA ARG A 37 -25.40 46.06 -20.81
C ARG A 37 -24.52 45.98 -19.57
N TYR A 38 -23.93 44.81 -19.30
CA TYR A 38 -23.20 44.54 -18.05
C TYR A 38 -21.69 44.38 -18.24
N GLY A 39 -21.22 44.38 -19.49
CA GLY A 39 -19.81 44.31 -19.86
C GLY A 39 -19.41 42.96 -20.49
N PRO A 40 -18.23 42.92 -21.13
CA PRO A 40 -17.78 41.77 -21.92
C PRO A 40 -17.33 40.58 -21.08
N LEU A 41 -17.08 40.76 -19.77
CA LEU A 41 -16.83 39.70 -18.79
C LEU A 41 -17.86 39.82 -17.67
N MET A 42 -18.74 38.83 -17.54
CA MET A 42 -19.78 38.84 -16.51
C MET A 42 -19.96 37.48 -15.86
N HIS A 43 -20.39 37.52 -14.59
CA HIS A 43 -20.75 36.34 -13.83
C HIS A 43 -22.27 36.14 -13.91
N ILE A 44 -22.70 34.91 -14.18
CA ILE A 44 -24.10 34.52 -14.12
C ILE A 44 -24.24 33.19 -13.39
N ARG A 45 -25.48 32.85 -13.02
CA ARG A 45 -25.83 31.63 -12.31
C ARG A 45 -27.03 30.98 -12.98
N LEU A 46 -26.91 29.74 -13.43
CA LEU A 46 -27.99 28.98 -14.05
C LEU A 46 -28.49 27.95 -13.04
N GLY A 47 -29.55 28.29 -12.31
CA GLY A 47 -29.97 27.52 -11.13
C GLY A 47 -28.91 27.56 -10.04
N SER A 48 -28.33 26.40 -9.71
CA SER A 48 -27.21 26.23 -8.77
C SER A 48 -25.82 26.33 -9.43
N VAL A 49 -25.74 26.39 -10.77
CA VAL A 49 -24.47 26.35 -11.50
C VAL A 49 -23.91 27.76 -11.69
N SER A 50 -22.68 27.99 -11.24
CA SER A 50 -21.93 29.23 -11.46
C SER A 50 -21.30 29.25 -12.85
N CYS A 51 -21.48 30.34 -13.60
CA CYS A 51 -21.00 30.50 -14.97
C CYS A 51 -20.31 31.86 -15.15
N VAL A 52 -19.36 31.91 -16.07
CA VAL A 52 -18.74 33.15 -16.54
C VAL A 52 -18.97 33.27 -18.04
N VAL A 53 -19.30 34.48 -18.50
CA VAL A 53 -19.51 34.79 -19.91
C VAL A 53 -18.44 35.77 -20.35
N ALA A 54 -17.72 35.42 -21.42
CA ALA A 54 -16.73 36.25 -22.09
C ALA A 54 -17.20 36.54 -23.53
N SER A 55 -17.17 37.81 -23.93
CA SER A 55 -17.78 38.27 -25.19
C SER A 55 -16.84 39.08 -26.09
N THR A 56 -15.53 39.09 -25.82
CA THR A 56 -14.53 39.74 -26.69
C THR A 56 -13.39 38.78 -27.06
N PRO A 57 -12.68 39.04 -28.18
CA PRO A 57 -11.54 38.24 -28.61
C PRO A 57 -10.41 38.18 -27.58
N ASP A 58 -10.07 39.30 -26.93
CA ASP A 58 -8.98 39.35 -25.95
C ASP A 58 -9.28 38.44 -24.74
N LEU A 59 -10.51 38.47 -24.23
CA LEU A 59 -10.94 37.59 -23.15
C LEU A 59 -10.95 36.12 -23.59
N ALA A 60 -11.34 35.84 -24.83
CA ALA A 60 -11.28 34.48 -25.35
C ALA A 60 -9.83 33.98 -25.45
N GLN A 61 -8.89 34.85 -25.87
CA GLN A 61 -7.47 34.52 -25.88
C GLN A 61 -6.93 34.29 -24.46
N ASP A 62 -7.27 35.14 -23.50
CA ASP A 62 -6.85 34.98 -22.12
C ASP A 62 -7.38 33.68 -21.50
N LEU A 63 -8.65 33.36 -21.71
CA LEU A 63 -9.28 32.19 -21.09
C LEU A 63 -8.96 30.88 -21.81
N LEU A 64 -9.00 30.85 -23.14
CA LEU A 64 -8.88 29.62 -23.92
C LEU A 64 -7.47 29.34 -24.45
N LYS A 65 -6.57 30.33 -24.47
CA LYS A 65 -5.18 30.16 -24.93
C LYS A 65 -4.17 30.39 -23.82
N ALA A 66 -4.25 31.50 -23.08
CA ALA A 66 -3.30 31.76 -22.00
C ALA A 66 -3.57 30.90 -20.75
N ASN A 67 -4.82 30.44 -20.57
CA ASN A 67 -5.26 29.58 -19.47
C ASN A 67 -5.94 28.29 -19.98
N ASP A 68 -5.48 27.78 -21.12
CA ASP A 68 -6.08 26.63 -21.84
C ASP A 68 -6.28 25.39 -20.96
N LEU A 69 -5.29 25.02 -20.14
CA LEU A 69 -5.37 23.89 -19.22
C LEU A 69 -6.48 24.05 -18.18
N THR A 70 -6.67 25.26 -17.65
CA THR A 70 -7.71 25.58 -16.65
C THR A 70 -9.12 25.42 -17.22
N PHE A 71 -9.32 25.76 -18.51
CA PHE A 71 -10.62 25.66 -19.20
C PHE A 71 -10.72 24.47 -20.16
N SER A 72 -9.84 23.47 -20.02
CA SER A 72 -9.78 22.29 -20.88
C SER A 72 -10.92 21.29 -20.66
N TYR A 73 -11.56 21.32 -19.48
CA TYR A 73 -12.64 20.39 -19.11
C TYR A 73 -13.96 20.72 -19.81
N ARG A 74 -14.71 19.68 -20.18
CA ARG A 74 -16.03 19.78 -20.81
C ARG A 74 -17.16 19.59 -19.79
N LYS A 75 -18.32 20.20 -20.05
CA LYS A 75 -19.53 20.01 -19.24
C LYS A 75 -20.10 18.61 -19.49
N HIS A 76 -20.24 17.80 -18.44
CA HIS A 76 -20.94 16.51 -18.51
C HIS A 76 -22.43 16.68 -18.23
N THR A 77 -23.25 16.05 -19.08
CA THR A 77 -24.70 15.94 -18.88
C THR A 77 -25.12 14.48 -19.07
N LEU A 78 -26.27 14.10 -18.51
CA LEU A 78 -26.83 12.75 -18.69
C LEU A 78 -27.01 12.40 -20.17
N ALA A 79 -27.44 13.36 -20.98
CA ALA A 79 -27.60 13.18 -22.42
C ALA A 79 -26.26 12.89 -23.12
N ILE A 80 -25.19 13.63 -22.80
CA ILE A 80 -23.86 13.40 -23.35
C ILE A 80 -23.38 11.99 -22.98
N ASN A 81 -23.48 11.62 -21.69
CA ASN A 81 -23.03 10.31 -21.22
C ASN A 81 -23.80 9.17 -21.92
N HIS A 82 -25.11 9.33 -22.10
CA HIS A 82 -25.94 8.29 -22.72
C HIS A 82 -25.67 8.14 -24.22
N VAL A 83 -25.55 9.24 -24.96
CA VAL A 83 -25.33 9.21 -26.42
C VAL A 83 -23.90 8.81 -26.78
N THR A 84 -22.91 9.21 -25.96
CA THR A 84 -21.49 8.93 -26.24
C THR A 84 -20.95 7.72 -25.49
N TYR A 85 -21.83 6.95 -24.85
CA TYR A 85 -21.47 5.79 -24.02
C TYR A 85 -20.43 6.12 -22.92
N GLY A 86 -20.37 7.38 -22.49
CA GLY A 86 -19.39 7.88 -21.52
C GLY A 86 -17.93 7.94 -22.00
N VAL A 87 -17.66 7.65 -23.28
CA VAL A 87 -16.29 7.50 -23.82
C VAL A 87 -16.00 8.38 -25.05
N GLY A 88 -16.93 9.26 -25.43
CA GLY A 88 -16.77 10.10 -26.63
C GLY A 88 -15.59 11.07 -26.53
N PHE A 89 -14.70 11.05 -27.53
CA PHE A 89 -13.51 11.91 -27.63
C PHE A 89 -13.80 13.40 -27.40
N ALA A 90 -14.89 13.93 -27.98
CA ALA A 90 -15.23 15.35 -27.89
C ALA A 90 -15.61 15.82 -26.47
N PHE A 91 -16.02 14.91 -25.58
CA PHE A 91 -16.46 15.19 -24.22
C PHE A 91 -15.60 14.48 -23.17
N ALA A 92 -14.54 13.80 -23.57
CA ALA A 92 -13.61 13.18 -22.66
C ALA A 92 -12.90 14.28 -21.84
N PRO A 93 -12.66 14.04 -20.55
CA PRO A 93 -11.84 14.95 -19.75
C PRO A 93 -10.44 15.04 -20.36
N TYR A 94 -9.88 16.25 -20.39
CA TYR A 94 -8.55 16.49 -20.89
C TYR A 94 -7.49 16.06 -19.86
N GLY A 95 -6.42 15.42 -20.33
CA GLY A 95 -5.37 14.84 -19.49
C GLY A 95 -5.49 13.33 -19.31
N PRO A 96 -4.48 12.68 -18.70
CA PRO A 96 -4.51 11.25 -18.44
C PRO A 96 -5.74 10.91 -17.57
N GLN A 97 -6.54 9.94 -18.02
CA GLN A 97 -7.63 9.41 -17.20
C GLN A 97 -7.01 8.85 -15.92
N LYS A 98 -7.38 9.43 -14.77
CA LYS A 98 -6.96 8.91 -13.48
C LYS A 98 -7.66 7.57 -13.27
N GLU A 99 -6.94 6.49 -13.47
CA GLU A 99 -7.43 5.15 -13.23
C GLU A 99 -7.49 4.90 -11.72
N ARG A 100 -8.56 4.24 -11.27
CA ARG A 100 -8.67 3.79 -9.88
C ARG A 100 -7.79 2.57 -9.69
N VAL A 101 -6.75 2.69 -8.87
CA VAL A 101 -5.84 1.61 -8.56
C VAL A 101 -6.10 1.13 -7.14
N ASN A 102 -6.40 -0.16 -6.97
CA ASN A 102 -6.45 -0.79 -5.65
C ASN A 102 -5.02 -1.11 -5.21
N MET A 103 -4.44 -0.22 -4.41
CA MET A 103 -3.07 -0.36 -3.91
C MET A 103 -2.92 -1.57 -2.99
N THR A 104 -3.97 -1.98 -2.27
CA THR A 104 -3.94 -3.20 -1.44
C THR A 104 -3.65 -4.45 -2.29
N GLU A 105 -4.30 -4.57 -3.45
CA GLU A 105 -4.06 -5.69 -4.37
C GLU A 105 -2.71 -5.59 -5.09
N GLU A 106 -2.35 -4.40 -5.57
CA GLU A 106 -1.09 -4.19 -6.32
C GLU A 106 0.14 -4.37 -5.43
N LEU A 107 0.11 -3.89 -4.18
CA LEU A 107 1.21 -4.10 -3.23
C LEU A 107 1.35 -5.57 -2.85
N LEU A 108 0.24 -6.28 -2.66
CA LEU A 108 0.28 -7.72 -2.39
C LEU A 108 0.82 -8.50 -3.59
N LYS A 109 0.43 -8.11 -4.81
CA LYS A 109 0.96 -8.71 -6.05
C LYS A 109 2.47 -8.45 -6.18
N LEU A 110 2.93 -7.25 -5.85
CA LEU A 110 4.34 -6.88 -5.86
C LEU A 110 5.15 -7.74 -4.89
N THR A 111 4.75 -7.80 -3.62
CA THR A 111 5.49 -8.56 -2.60
C THR A 111 5.46 -10.05 -2.87
N ASN A 112 4.30 -10.58 -3.32
CA ASN A 112 4.14 -11.96 -3.76
C ASN A 112 5.10 -12.29 -4.92
N ASN A 113 5.24 -11.38 -5.89
CA ASN A 113 6.17 -11.55 -7.01
C ASN A 113 7.63 -11.56 -6.57
N VAL A 114 8.02 -10.63 -5.70
CA VAL A 114 9.39 -10.55 -5.18
C VAL A 114 9.75 -11.85 -4.47
N ILE A 115 8.90 -12.31 -3.54
CA ILE A 115 9.18 -13.52 -2.78
C ILE A 115 9.06 -14.80 -3.65
N SER A 116 8.10 -14.87 -4.58
CA SER A 116 7.98 -15.99 -5.55
C SER A 116 9.26 -16.14 -6.38
N GLN A 117 9.78 -15.02 -6.88
CA GLN A 117 10.99 -14.99 -7.69
C GLN A 117 12.22 -15.40 -6.88
N MET A 118 12.33 -14.94 -5.62
CA MET A 118 13.45 -15.28 -4.74
C MET A 118 13.43 -16.75 -4.30
N MET A 119 12.23 -17.29 -4.04
CA MET A 119 12.07 -18.62 -3.47
C MET A 119 12.08 -19.73 -4.52
N MET A 120 11.41 -19.51 -5.65
CA MET A 120 11.10 -20.56 -6.63
C MET A 120 11.36 -20.13 -8.09
N SER A 121 11.88 -18.92 -8.31
CA SER A 121 12.08 -18.34 -9.65
C SER A 121 10.81 -18.17 -10.50
N ILE A 122 9.64 -18.07 -9.86
CA ILE A 122 8.34 -17.91 -10.54
C ILE A 122 7.95 -16.41 -10.57
N ARG A 123 7.32 -15.95 -11.67
CA ARG A 123 6.75 -14.60 -11.82
C ARG A 123 5.24 -14.64 -12.08
N CYS A 124 4.46 -13.72 -11.49
CA CYS A 124 3.12 -13.40 -12.00
C CYS A 124 3.24 -12.60 -13.30
N SER A 125 3.42 -13.26 -14.43
CA SER A 125 3.25 -12.62 -15.75
C SER A 125 2.17 -13.33 -16.55
N GLY A 126 0.91 -12.98 -16.29
CA GLY A 126 -0.27 -13.50 -16.98
C GLY A 126 -1.48 -13.61 -16.06
N THR A 127 -2.69 -13.67 -16.64
CA THR A 127 -3.88 -14.19 -15.95
C THR A 127 -3.79 -15.72 -15.96
N ASP A 128 -3.86 -16.36 -14.78
CA ASP A 128 -3.69 -17.81 -14.55
C ASP A 128 -2.23 -18.28 -14.34
N SER A 129 -1.42 -17.53 -13.58
CA SER A 129 -0.07 -17.96 -13.21
C SER A 129 -0.04 -18.68 -11.84
N GLU A 130 0.90 -19.62 -11.66
CA GLU A 130 1.16 -20.30 -10.37
C GLU A 130 1.34 -19.33 -9.19
N ALA A 131 1.85 -18.13 -9.47
CA ALA A 131 2.04 -17.10 -8.47
C ALA A 131 0.72 -16.41 -8.05
N ASP A 132 -0.32 -16.39 -8.90
CA ASP A 132 -1.66 -15.95 -8.51
C ASP A 132 -2.32 -16.97 -7.57
N GLU A 133 -2.16 -18.27 -7.86
CA GLU A 133 -2.60 -19.34 -6.96
C GLU A 133 -1.87 -19.25 -5.61
N ALA A 134 -0.55 -19.02 -5.64
CA ALA A 134 0.24 -18.80 -4.44
C ALA A 134 -0.27 -17.60 -3.62
N LYS A 135 -0.61 -16.48 -4.28
CA LYS A 135 -1.22 -15.29 -3.61
C LYS A 135 -2.53 -15.64 -2.90
N VAL A 136 -3.38 -16.45 -3.53
CA VAL A 136 -4.65 -16.90 -2.95
C VAL A 136 -4.39 -17.76 -1.71
N ILE A 137 -3.47 -18.73 -1.80
CA ILE A 137 -3.09 -19.59 -0.69
C ILE A 137 -2.56 -18.76 0.50
N VAL A 138 -1.70 -17.77 0.26
CA VAL A 138 -1.18 -16.87 1.32
C VAL A 138 -2.30 -16.19 2.09
N ARG A 139 -3.29 -15.64 1.39
CA ARG A 139 -4.42 -14.96 2.03
C ARG A 139 -5.22 -15.90 2.90
N GLU A 140 -5.48 -17.11 2.42
CA GLU A 140 -6.25 -18.11 3.15
C GLU A 140 -5.50 -18.64 4.38
N VAL A 141 -4.19 -18.88 4.25
CA VAL A 141 -3.32 -19.29 5.38
C VAL A 141 -3.25 -18.20 6.44
N THR A 142 -3.02 -16.94 6.03
CA THR A 142 -2.95 -15.79 6.94
C THR A 142 -4.27 -15.62 7.72
N LYS A 143 -5.40 -15.83 7.04
CA LYS A 143 -6.72 -15.79 7.67
C LYS A 143 -6.88 -16.90 8.70
N ILE A 144 -6.51 -18.14 8.39
CA ILE A 144 -6.59 -19.26 9.35
C ILE A 144 -5.70 -19.01 10.57
N PHE A 145 -4.45 -18.58 10.37
CA PHE A 145 -3.52 -18.35 11.48
C PHE A 145 -3.93 -17.19 12.39
N GLY A 146 -4.78 -16.28 11.89
CA GLY A 146 -5.27 -15.12 12.61
C GLY A 146 -6.59 -15.30 13.34
N GLU A 147 -7.39 -16.28 12.94
CA GLU A 147 -8.74 -16.48 13.48
C GLU A 147 -8.69 -17.27 14.79
N PHE A 148 -9.57 -16.89 15.72
CA PHE A 148 -9.73 -17.62 16.98
C PHE A 148 -10.44 -18.95 16.73
N ASN A 149 -9.77 -20.06 17.07
CA ASN A 149 -10.32 -21.40 17.02
C ASN A 149 -10.63 -21.91 18.44
N VAL A 150 -11.91 -22.03 18.76
CA VAL A 150 -12.43 -22.49 20.06
C VAL A 150 -11.81 -23.83 20.47
N SER A 151 -11.62 -24.74 19.51
CA SER A 151 -11.09 -26.07 19.75
C SER A 151 -9.63 -26.07 20.24
N ASP A 152 -8.88 -24.98 20.02
CA ASP A 152 -7.51 -24.85 20.53
C ASP A 152 -7.47 -24.53 22.03
N PHE A 153 -8.52 -23.89 22.55
CA PHE A 153 -8.60 -23.42 23.94
C PHE A 153 -9.49 -24.30 24.82
N ILE A 154 -10.51 -24.94 24.25
CA ILE A 154 -11.43 -25.81 24.98
C ILE A 154 -11.01 -27.27 24.81
N TRP A 155 -10.41 -27.84 25.85
CA TRP A 155 -9.76 -29.16 25.79
C TRP A 155 -10.68 -30.30 25.32
N PHE A 156 -11.97 -30.27 25.67
CA PHE A 156 -12.94 -31.27 25.24
C PHE A 156 -13.48 -31.05 23.82
N CYS A 157 -13.24 -29.88 23.22
CA CYS A 157 -13.57 -29.57 21.83
C CYS A 157 -12.41 -29.82 20.85
N LYS A 158 -11.22 -30.19 21.33
CA LYS A 158 -10.00 -30.34 20.50
C LYS A 158 -10.16 -31.17 19.23
N ASN A 159 -11.04 -32.18 19.28
CA ASN A 159 -11.27 -33.09 18.15
C ASN A 159 -12.55 -32.78 17.36
N ILE A 160 -13.25 -31.69 17.70
CA ILE A 160 -14.51 -31.28 17.07
C ILE A 160 -14.24 -30.05 16.21
N ASP A 161 -14.58 -30.13 14.92
CA ASP A 161 -14.42 -29.02 13.98
C ASP A 161 -15.60 -28.03 14.06
N LEU A 162 -15.77 -27.37 15.22
CA LEU A 162 -16.91 -26.50 15.50
C LEU A 162 -17.04 -25.31 14.53
N GLN A 163 -15.91 -24.82 14.00
CA GLN A 163 -15.84 -23.62 13.18
C GLN A 163 -15.42 -23.92 11.72
N GLY A 164 -15.34 -25.19 11.32
CA GLY A 164 -14.92 -25.57 9.96
C GLY A 164 -13.45 -25.34 9.65
N PHE A 165 -12.59 -25.14 10.67
CA PHE A 165 -11.15 -24.94 10.50
C PHE A 165 -10.49 -26.17 9.90
N LYS A 166 -10.87 -27.37 10.34
CA LYS A 166 -10.27 -28.62 9.86
C LYS A 166 -10.42 -28.78 8.37
N LYS A 167 -11.65 -28.67 7.88
CA LYS A 167 -11.93 -28.72 6.44
C LYS A 167 -11.12 -27.67 5.67
N ARG A 168 -11.09 -26.42 6.16
CA ARG A 168 -10.39 -25.31 5.49
C ARG A 168 -8.88 -25.54 5.40
N TYR A 169 -8.20 -25.91 6.49
CA TYR A 169 -6.76 -26.14 6.43
C TYR A 169 -6.39 -27.40 5.64
N GLU A 170 -7.26 -28.43 5.59
CA GLU A 170 -7.05 -29.61 4.75
C GLU A 170 -7.13 -29.26 3.25
N GLU A 171 -8.13 -28.47 2.85
CA GLU A 171 -8.28 -27.99 1.46
C GLU A 171 -7.12 -27.09 1.02
N ILE A 172 -6.69 -26.16 1.88
CA ILE A 172 -5.54 -25.29 1.61
C ILE A 172 -4.25 -26.11 1.52
N ARG A 173 -4.06 -27.07 2.44
CA ARG A 173 -2.90 -27.96 2.41
C ARG A 173 -2.84 -28.76 1.12
N ALA A 174 -3.96 -29.30 0.65
CA ALA A 174 -4.00 -30.08 -0.58
C ALA A 174 -3.59 -29.25 -1.82
N ARG A 175 -4.13 -28.03 -1.95
CA ARG A 175 -3.76 -27.10 -3.04
C ARG A 175 -2.29 -26.70 -2.97
N TYR A 176 -1.83 -26.31 -1.79
CA TYR A 176 -0.43 -25.92 -1.59
C TYR A 176 0.55 -27.07 -1.83
N ASP A 177 0.22 -28.28 -1.37
CA ASP A 177 1.06 -29.46 -1.57
C ASP A 177 1.17 -29.80 -3.06
N ALA A 178 0.07 -29.72 -3.82
CA ALA A 178 0.06 -29.94 -5.26
C ALA A 178 0.90 -28.90 -6.01
N LEU A 179 0.72 -27.61 -5.69
CA LEU A 179 1.48 -26.51 -6.30
C LEU A 179 2.98 -26.68 -6.07
N LEU A 180 3.40 -26.88 -4.81
CA LEU A 180 4.82 -27.05 -4.50
C LEU A 180 5.41 -28.34 -5.04
N GLU A 181 4.65 -29.43 -5.03
CA GLU A 181 5.11 -30.71 -5.57
C GLU A 181 5.44 -30.59 -7.05
N LYS A 182 4.58 -29.90 -7.81
CA LYS A 182 4.82 -29.59 -9.22
C LYS A 182 6.13 -28.80 -9.39
N ILE A 183 6.28 -27.70 -8.66
CA ILE A 183 7.44 -26.82 -8.74
C ILE A 183 8.74 -27.56 -8.37
N ILE A 184 8.73 -28.34 -7.29
CA ILE A 184 9.89 -29.12 -6.85
C ILE A 184 10.28 -30.15 -7.91
N CYS A 185 9.31 -30.91 -8.45
CA CYS A 185 9.58 -31.90 -9.49
C CYS A 185 10.18 -31.25 -10.75
N GLU A 186 9.62 -30.14 -11.20
CA GLU A 186 10.16 -29.39 -12.35
C GLU A 186 11.60 -28.93 -12.10
N LYS A 187 11.88 -28.45 -10.88
CA LYS A 187 13.21 -28.00 -10.46
C LYS A 187 14.23 -29.14 -10.42
N GLU A 188 13.86 -30.29 -9.86
CA GLU A 188 14.71 -31.49 -9.83
C GLU A 188 15.03 -32.00 -11.25
N GLU A 189 14.05 -31.99 -12.15
CA GLU A 189 14.26 -32.38 -13.54
C GLU A 189 15.18 -31.39 -14.28
N MET A 190 15.04 -30.10 -14.03
CA MET A 190 15.98 -29.08 -14.55
C MET A 190 17.40 -29.34 -14.06
N ARG A 191 17.59 -29.62 -12.77
CA ARG A 191 18.91 -29.91 -12.17
C ARG A 191 19.58 -31.12 -12.80
N LYS A 192 18.84 -32.21 -13.03
CA LYS A 192 19.36 -33.42 -13.71
C LYS A 192 19.81 -33.14 -15.15
N ARG A 193 19.10 -32.26 -15.87
CA ARG A 193 19.45 -31.85 -17.23
C ARG A 193 20.68 -30.94 -17.25
N GLU A 194 20.80 -30.04 -16.28
CA GLU A 194 21.86 -29.05 -16.18
C GLU A 194 23.20 -29.64 -15.68
N GLN A 195 23.22 -30.72 -14.90
CA GLN A 195 24.48 -31.45 -14.58
C GLN A 195 25.26 -31.94 -15.83
N LYS A 196 24.64 -31.94 -17.02
CA LYS A 196 25.28 -32.26 -18.31
C LYS A 196 25.84 -31.04 -19.07
N GLY A 197 25.73 -29.81 -18.53
CA GLY A 197 26.21 -28.57 -19.18
C GLY A 197 26.76 -27.55 -18.18
N LYS A 198 27.90 -26.91 -18.52
CA LYS A 198 28.70 -26.03 -17.65
C LYS A 198 27.92 -25.01 -16.80
N ASP A 199 28.41 -24.89 -15.56
CA ASP A 199 28.07 -23.92 -14.50
C ASP A 199 27.79 -22.49 -14.96
N GLY A 200 26.78 -21.87 -14.33
CA GLY A 200 26.56 -20.42 -14.41
C GLY A 200 25.18 -19.89 -14.02
N LYS A 201 24.20 -20.73 -13.61
CA LYS A 201 22.86 -20.24 -13.29
C LYS A 201 22.74 -19.79 -11.83
N ARG A 202 22.05 -18.66 -11.62
CA ARG A 202 21.76 -18.11 -10.29
C ARG A 202 20.79 -19.05 -9.56
N LYS A 203 21.26 -19.69 -8.48
CA LYS A 203 20.45 -20.54 -7.60
C LYS A 203 19.40 -19.71 -6.86
N ASP A 204 18.18 -20.20 -6.77
CA ASP A 204 17.15 -19.64 -5.89
C ASP A 204 17.14 -20.35 -4.53
N PHE A 205 16.21 -19.96 -3.64
CA PHE A 205 16.18 -20.57 -2.30
C PHE A 205 15.80 -22.04 -2.32
N LEU A 206 14.89 -22.46 -3.21
CA LEU A 206 14.55 -23.88 -3.39
C LEU A 206 15.78 -24.68 -3.84
N ASP A 207 16.61 -24.13 -4.72
CA ASP A 207 17.89 -24.74 -5.08
C ASP A 207 18.78 -24.97 -3.85
N LEU A 208 18.91 -23.98 -2.97
CA LEU A 208 19.72 -24.11 -1.76
C LEU A 208 19.15 -25.16 -0.79
N LEU A 209 17.82 -25.26 -0.68
CA LEU A 209 17.19 -26.29 0.14
C LEU A 209 17.38 -27.70 -0.44
N LEU A 210 17.32 -27.86 -1.76
CA LEU A 210 17.57 -29.13 -2.42
C LEU A 210 19.04 -29.57 -2.26
N ASP A 211 19.99 -28.63 -2.33
CA ASP A 211 21.41 -28.93 -2.06
C ASP A 211 21.61 -29.50 -0.64
N VAL A 212 20.96 -28.89 0.37
CA VAL A 212 21.01 -29.39 1.77
C VAL A 212 20.28 -30.72 1.94
N PHE A 213 19.21 -30.95 1.18
CA PHE A 213 18.47 -32.21 1.21
C PHE A 213 19.27 -33.38 0.60
N GLU A 214 20.07 -33.10 -0.42
CA GLU A 214 20.93 -34.08 -1.10
C GLU A 214 22.25 -34.34 -0.35
N ASP A 215 22.68 -33.41 0.51
CA ASP A 215 23.90 -33.52 1.31
C ASP A 215 23.74 -34.50 2.49
N LYS A 216 24.43 -35.64 2.38
CA LYS A 216 24.43 -36.70 3.40
C LYS A 216 25.26 -36.36 4.65
N GLU A 217 26.10 -35.32 4.57
CA GLU A 217 26.94 -34.85 5.68
C GLU A 217 26.37 -33.59 6.36
N ALA A 218 25.19 -33.13 5.93
CA ALA A 218 24.52 -31.99 6.53
C ALA A 218 24.32 -32.19 8.04
N GLN A 219 24.61 -31.16 8.84
CA GLN A 219 24.39 -31.21 10.30
C GLN A 219 22.92 -31.45 10.68
N VAL A 220 21.99 -31.11 9.80
CA VAL A 220 20.55 -31.30 9.97
C VAL A 220 19.99 -31.95 8.72
N ASN A 221 19.53 -33.20 8.86
CA ASN A 221 18.83 -33.89 7.79
C ASN A 221 17.42 -33.31 7.66
N ILE A 222 17.17 -32.61 6.55
CA ILE A 222 15.84 -32.09 6.23
C ILE A 222 15.07 -33.11 5.39
N THR A 223 13.74 -33.11 5.52
CA THR A 223 12.85 -33.90 4.68
C THR A 223 12.20 -33.03 3.62
N ARG A 224 11.60 -33.65 2.61
CA ARG A 224 10.78 -32.93 1.62
C ARG A 224 9.65 -32.12 2.24
N ASN A 225 9.05 -32.62 3.33
CA ASN A 225 8.05 -31.86 4.09
C ASN A 225 8.66 -30.62 4.76
N ASN A 226 9.92 -30.69 5.22
CA ASN A 226 10.61 -29.51 5.73
C ASN A 226 10.83 -28.47 4.64
N ILE A 227 11.18 -28.87 3.42
CA ILE A 227 11.30 -27.96 2.27
C ILE A 227 9.96 -27.25 2.02
N LYS A 228 8.88 -28.02 1.87
CA LYS A 228 7.54 -27.47 1.60
C LYS A 228 7.07 -26.50 2.69
N ALA A 229 7.25 -26.87 3.96
CA ALA A 229 6.89 -26.03 5.10
C ALA A 229 7.75 -24.77 5.20
N THR A 230 9.07 -24.89 4.97
CA THR A 230 9.97 -23.73 5.01
C THR A 230 9.60 -22.73 3.92
N ILE A 231 9.34 -23.20 2.70
CA ILE A 231 8.89 -22.32 1.62
C ILE A 231 7.58 -21.62 2.01
N LEU A 232 6.63 -22.33 2.64
CA LEU A 232 5.35 -21.77 3.05
C LEU A 232 5.56 -20.62 4.05
N ASP A 233 6.37 -20.89 5.07
CA ASP A 233 6.65 -19.93 6.14
C ASP A 233 7.23 -18.62 5.59
N PHE A 234 8.24 -18.69 4.72
CA PHE A 234 8.84 -17.51 4.10
C PHE A 234 7.88 -16.82 3.13
N PHE A 235 7.10 -17.58 2.38
CA PHE A 235 6.17 -17.07 1.38
C PHE A 235 5.02 -16.28 2.01
N VAL A 236 4.38 -16.84 3.04
CA VAL A 236 3.32 -16.17 3.80
C VAL A 236 3.89 -14.96 4.54
N ALA A 237 5.02 -15.12 5.23
CA ALA A 237 5.60 -14.04 6.02
C ALA A 237 6.05 -12.85 5.15
N GLY A 238 6.73 -13.11 4.03
CA GLY A 238 7.30 -12.07 3.16
C GLY A 238 6.26 -11.31 2.33
N THR A 239 5.15 -11.97 1.97
CA THR A 239 4.11 -11.40 1.12
C THR A 239 3.23 -10.40 1.88
N ASP A 240 2.55 -10.87 2.92
CA ASP A 240 1.46 -10.09 3.54
C ASP A 240 2.00 -8.98 4.45
N THR A 241 3.03 -9.26 5.26
CA THR A 241 3.55 -8.28 6.24
C THR A 241 4.16 -7.04 5.57
N THR A 242 4.91 -7.23 4.47
CA THR A 242 5.52 -6.13 3.71
C THR A 242 4.47 -5.32 2.96
N ALA A 243 3.45 -5.97 2.40
CA ALA A 243 2.35 -5.29 1.70
C ALA A 243 1.57 -4.41 2.66
N VAL A 244 1.19 -4.94 3.83
CA VAL A 244 0.50 -4.21 4.90
C VAL A 244 1.32 -3.03 5.41
N THR A 245 2.62 -3.21 5.63
CA THR A 245 3.52 -2.12 6.05
C THR A 245 3.55 -0.99 5.03
N THR A 246 3.66 -1.34 3.75
CA THR A 246 3.73 -0.37 2.65
C THR A 246 2.39 0.36 2.47
N GLU A 247 1.28 -0.36 2.58
CA GLU A 247 -0.08 0.20 2.52
C GLU A 247 -0.34 1.19 3.65
N TRP A 248 -0.04 0.84 4.90
CA TRP A 248 -0.19 1.74 6.05
C TRP A 248 0.69 2.97 5.93
N THR A 249 1.92 2.79 5.44
CA THR A 249 2.82 3.92 5.19
C THR A 249 2.23 4.87 4.16
N LEU A 250 1.71 4.35 3.05
CA LEU A 250 1.09 5.18 2.02
C LEU A 250 -0.15 5.91 2.56
N ALA A 251 -1.01 5.21 3.31
CA ALA A 251 -2.18 5.79 3.97
C ALA A 251 -1.82 6.95 4.91
N GLU A 252 -0.76 6.78 5.73
CA GLU A 252 -0.29 7.82 6.63
C GLU A 252 0.31 9.01 5.89
N LEU A 253 1.08 8.79 4.82
CA LEU A 253 1.63 9.87 4.00
C LEU A 253 0.52 10.71 3.35
N MET A 254 -0.57 10.08 2.92
CA MET A 254 -1.73 10.77 2.34
C MET A 254 -2.47 11.63 3.37
N ASN A 255 -2.55 11.17 4.64
CA ASN A 255 -3.11 11.95 5.74
C ASN A 255 -2.15 13.02 6.29
N ASN A 256 -0.85 12.96 5.95
CA ASN A 256 0.17 13.88 6.43
C ASN A 256 0.97 14.52 5.27
N PRO A 257 0.37 15.44 4.49
CA PRO A 257 1.02 16.03 3.30
C PRO A 257 2.37 16.70 3.58
N HIS A 258 2.56 17.26 4.78
CA HIS A 258 3.82 17.88 5.19
C HIS A 258 4.98 16.86 5.31
N VAL A 259 4.69 15.65 5.78
CA VAL A 259 5.66 14.54 5.84
C VAL A 259 5.99 14.09 4.42
N LEU A 260 4.97 13.91 3.57
CA LEU A 260 5.15 13.51 2.19
C LEU A 260 6.04 14.50 1.43
N GLU A 261 5.82 15.82 1.62
CA GLU A 261 6.62 16.85 0.96
C GLU A 261 8.07 16.85 1.45
N LYS A 262 8.31 16.68 2.75
CA LYS A 262 9.67 16.55 3.29
C LYS A 262 10.39 15.29 2.78
N ALA A 263 9.66 14.18 2.60
CA ALA A 263 10.19 12.97 1.99
C ALA A 263 10.58 13.17 0.53
N ARG A 264 9.78 13.93 -0.24
CA ARG A 264 10.10 14.30 -1.62
C ARG A 264 11.37 15.13 -1.71
N GLN A 265 11.54 16.11 -0.83
CA GLN A 265 12.75 16.94 -0.78
C GLN A 265 14.00 16.09 -0.51
N GLU A 266 13.92 15.09 0.37
CA GLU A 266 15.03 14.16 0.61
C GLU A 266 15.35 13.34 -0.65
N ILE A 267 14.33 12.75 -1.30
CA ILE A 267 14.51 11.97 -2.53
C ILE A 267 15.14 12.82 -3.65
N ASP A 268 14.63 14.04 -3.85
CA ASP A 268 15.11 14.97 -4.87
C ASP A 268 16.57 15.39 -4.59
N THR A 269 16.96 15.50 -3.32
CA THR A 269 18.34 15.81 -2.92
C THR A 269 19.30 14.64 -3.16
N VAL A 270 18.87 13.41 -2.85
CA VAL A 270 19.75 12.21 -2.91
C VAL A 270 19.85 11.64 -4.33
N VAL A 271 18.74 11.54 -5.05
CA VAL A 271 18.66 10.86 -6.36
C VAL A 271 18.34 11.83 -7.50
N GLY A 272 17.59 12.89 -7.22
CA GLY A 272 17.09 13.82 -8.23
C GLY A 272 16.04 13.20 -9.16
N ASN A 273 15.94 13.72 -10.38
CA ASN A 273 14.90 13.39 -11.36
C ASN A 273 15.38 12.57 -12.57
N LYS A 274 16.59 11.99 -12.52
CA LYS A 274 17.20 11.29 -13.66
C LYS A 274 17.00 9.77 -13.67
N ARG A 275 16.78 9.17 -12.49
CA ARG A 275 16.61 7.71 -12.33
C ARG A 275 15.72 7.40 -11.14
N LEU A 276 15.21 6.18 -11.08
CA LEU A 276 14.52 5.68 -9.89
C LEU A 276 15.48 5.56 -8.70
N VAL A 277 14.88 5.66 -7.50
CA VAL A 277 15.50 5.23 -6.26
C VAL A 277 15.91 3.76 -6.37
N ASN A 278 17.14 3.47 -5.94
CA ASN A 278 17.68 2.11 -5.85
C ASN A 278 17.93 1.73 -4.39
N GLU A 279 18.07 0.44 -4.11
CA GLU A 279 18.41 -0.08 -2.77
C GLU A 279 19.66 0.57 -2.18
N SER A 280 20.65 0.89 -3.01
CA SER A 280 21.92 1.51 -2.60
C SER A 280 21.77 2.94 -2.09
N ASP A 281 20.66 3.62 -2.39
CA ASP A 281 20.43 5.02 -2.01
C ASP A 281 19.83 5.13 -0.61
N ILE A 282 19.11 4.11 -0.14
CA ILE A 282 18.36 4.10 1.13
C ILE A 282 19.22 4.48 2.34
N PRO A 283 20.50 4.05 2.49
CA PRO A 283 21.34 4.49 3.60
C PRO A 283 21.50 6.02 3.70
N ASN A 284 21.36 6.75 2.58
CA ASN A 284 21.43 8.21 2.50
C ASN A 284 20.05 8.90 2.61
N MET A 285 18.99 8.15 2.87
CA MET A 285 17.60 8.64 3.03
C MET A 285 17.09 8.41 4.46
N PRO A 286 17.65 9.09 5.48
CA PRO A 286 17.27 8.89 6.87
C PRO A 286 15.80 9.22 7.17
N TYR A 287 15.19 10.16 6.46
CA TYR A 287 13.78 10.50 6.66
C TYR A 287 12.83 9.45 6.10
N ILE A 288 13.12 8.87 4.93
CA ILE A 288 12.41 7.68 4.44
C ILE A 288 12.50 6.52 5.44
N GLN A 289 13.69 6.27 6.01
CA GLN A 289 13.84 5.26 7.05
C GLN A 289 13.01 5.59 8.31
N ALA A 290 12.96 6.86 8.70
CA ALA A 290 12.16 7.32 9.82
C ALA A 290 10.64 7.16 9.58
N ILE A 291 10.17 7.38 8.35
CA ILE A 291 8.77 7.19 7.94
C ILE A 291 8.36 5.72 8.11
N ILE A 292 9.19 4.78 7.65
CA ILE A 292 8.91 3.34 7.81
C ILE A 292 8.93 2.95 9.30
N LYS A 293 9.88 3.48 10.08
CA LYS A 293 9.92 3.22 11.54
C LYS A 293 8.66 3.73 12.25
N GLU A 294 8.19 4.93 11.91
CA GLU A 294 6.97 5.49 12.49
C GLU A 294 5.72 4.73 12.06
N SER A 295 5.65 4.31 10.79
CA SER A 295 4.58 3.45 10.30
C SER A 295 4.57 2.11 11.05
N LEU A 296 5.71 1.46 11.25
CA LEU A 296 5.79 0.22 12.03
C LEU A 296 5.50 0.40 13.54
N ARG A 297 5.73 1.59 14.10
CA ARG A 297 5.40 1.89 15.50
C ARG A 297 3.88 1.97 15.69
N LEU A 298 3.21 2.70 14.79
CA LEU A 298 1.76 2.89 14.83
C LEU A 298 1.03 1.68 14.28
N HIS A 299 1.45 1.13 13.16
CA HIS A 299 0.76 0.06 12.46
C HIS A 299 1.65 -1.19 12.33
N PRO A 300 2.08 -1.81 13.46
CA PRO A 300 2.87 -3.03 13.39
C PRO A 300 2.03 -4.13 12.75
N PRO A 301 2.44 -4.73 11.60
CA PRO A 301 1.62 -5.73 10.94
C PRO A 301 1.21 -6.87 11.86
N ILE A 302 2.09 -7.28 12.78
CA ILE A 302 1.83 -8.28 13.82
C ILE A 302 1.77 -7.58 15.18
N PRO A 303 0.58 -7.30 15.77
CA PRO A 303 0.46 -6.46 16.96
C PRO A 303 0.80 -7.18 18.28
N LEU A 304 0.80 -8.52 18.28
CA LEU A 304 1.06 -9.37 19.44
C LEU A 304 2.22 -10.35 19.15
N LEU A 305 3.28 -10.31 19.97
CA LEU A 305 4.31 -11.33 19.93
C LEU A 305 3.93 -12.48 20.87
N ILE A 306 3.69 -13.65 20.30
CA ILE A 306 3.21 -14.84 21.04
C ILE A 306 4.38 -15.78 21.35
N ARG A 307 4.47 -16.23 22.61
CA ARG A 307 5.46 -17.21 23.11
C ARG A 307 4.80 -18.18 24.10
N LYS A 308 5.50 -19.26 24.44
CA LYS A 308 5.08 -20.23 25.46
C LYS A 308 6.22 -20.51 26.42
N SER A 309 5.96 -20.52 27.73
CA SER A 309 6.96 -20.90 28.74
C SER A 309 7.24 -22.41 28.68
N ASN A 310 8.51 -22.78 28.87
CA ASN A 310 8.95 -24.18 28.97
C ASN A 310 9.31 -24.61 30.40
N ALA A 311 9.32 -23.67 31.34
CA ALA A 311 9.62 -23.88 32.75
C ALA A 311 8.85 -22.86 33.60
N ASN A 312 8.72 -23.15 34.90
CA ASN A 312 8.22 -22.18 35.87
C ASN A 312 9.24 -21.05 36.05
N ILE A 313 8.79 -19.80 36.05
CA ILE A 313 9.65 -18.62 36.25
C ILE A 313 9.03 -17.64 37.24
N ASN A 314 9.86 -16.88 37.97
CA ASN A 314 9.41 -15.73 38.75
C ASN A 314 9.82 -14.43 38.05
N VAL A 315 8.87 -13.54 37.80
CA VAL A 315 9.09 -12.24 37.17
C VAL A 315 8.49 -11.16 38.05
N ARG A 316 9.34 -10.27 38.58
CA ARG A 316 8.92 -9.15 39.46
C ARG A 316 8.05 -9.62 40.64
N GLY A 317 8.36 -10.77 41.23
CA GLY A 317 7.61 -11.35 42.35
C GLY A 317 6.45 -12.25 41.95
N TYR A 318 6.06 -12.29 40.67
CA TYR A 318 4.97 -13.13 40.17
C TYR A 318 5.47 -14.45 39.60
N ASN A 319 4.86 -15.56 40.01
CA ASN A 319 5.16 -16.89 39.47
C ASN A 319 4.35 -17.16 38.21
N ILE A 320 5.03 -17.47 37.11
CA ILE A 320 4.44 -17.88 35.83
C ILE A 320 4.74 -19.37 35.64
N PRO A 321 3.71 -20.24 35.55
CA PRO A 321 3.92 -21.67 35.40
C PRO A 321 4.43 -22.06 34.00
N SER A 322 4.99 -23.25 33.89
CA SER A 322 5.37 -23.87 32.63
C SER A 322 4.14 -24.11 31.76
N GLY A 323 4.28 -23.90 30.45
CA GLY A 323 3.20 -24.04 29.48
C GLY A 323 2.30 -22.81 29.31
N SER A 324 2.48 -21.75 30.10
CA SER A 324 1.77 -20.48 29.93
C SER A 324 2.04 -19.83 28.58
N LEU A 325 0.98 -19.38 27.91
CA LEU A 325 1.08 -18.51 26.73
C LEU A 325 1.38 -17.07 27.17
N LEU A 326 2.40 -16.48 26.55
CA LEU A 326 2.79 -15.10 26.73
C LEU A 326 2.41 -14.31 25.48
N TYR A 327 1.70 -13.20 25.68
CA TYR A 327 1.39 -12.22 24.65
C TYR A 327 2.08 -10.91 25.00
N VAL A 328 3.05 -10.49 24.18
CA VAL A 328 3.66 -9.16 24.30
C VAL A 328 2.96 -8.24 23.31
N ASN A 329 2.20 -7.28 23.83
CA ASN A 329 1.39 -6.37 23.01
C ASN A 329 2.23 -5.17 22.53
N ILE A 330 2.85 -5.30 21.36
CA ILE A 330 3.69 -4.25 20.80
C ILE A 330 2.89 -3.07 20.25
N TRP A 331 1.63 -3.31 19.82
CA TRP A 331 0.71 -2.25 19.42
C TRP A 331 0.44 -1.26 20.56
N SER A 332 0.29 -1.79 21.79
CA SER A 332 0.12 -0.99 23.01
C SER A 332 1.42 -0.29 23.41
N ILE A 333 2.58 -1.00 23.37
CA ILE A 333 3.89 -0.41 23.65
C ILE A 333 4.18 0.79 22.73
N GLY A 334 3.89 0.65 21.44
CA GLY A 334 4.06 1.70 20.45
C GLY A 334 3.21 2.95 20.72
N ARG A 335 2.07 2.80 21.43
CA ARG A 335 1.12 3.89 21.73
C ARG A 335 1.17 4.39 23.19
N ASN A 336 2.11 3.89 23.98
CA ASN A 336 2.14 4.23 25.41
C ASN A 336 2.68 5.66 25.62
N PRO A 337 1.90 6.60 26.20
CA PRO A 337 2.34 7.98 26.43
C PRO A 337 3.49 8.11 27.44
N GLN A 338 3.75 7.08 28.27
CA GLN A 338 4.93 7.05 29.15
C GLN A 338 6.24 6.83 28.39
N HIS A 339 6.17 6.36 27.14
CA HIS A 339 7.34 6.01 26.35
C HIS A 339 7.47 6.83 25.07
N TRP A 340 6.35 7.35 24.56
CA TRP A 340 6.26 8.10 23.32
C TRP A 340 5.47 9.40 23.52
N GLU A 341 6.09 10.54 23.19
CA GLU A 341 5.42 11.84 23.14
C GLU A 341 4.42 11.88 21.97
N SER A 342 3.21 12.41 22.20
CA SER A 342 2.10 12.41 21.23
C SER A 342 1.95 11.05 20.52
N PRO A 343 1.65 9.97 21.27
CA PRO A 343 1.84 8.60 20.79
C PRO A 343 0.91 8.19 19.65
N LEU A 344 -0.16 8.95 19.40
CA LEU A 344 -1.12 8.68 18.34
C LEU A 344 -0.87 9.51 17.07
N GLU A 345 0.04 10.48 17.12
CA GLU A 345 0.42 11.29 15.96
C GLU A 345 1.47 10.56 15.12
N PHE A 346 1.34 10.63 13.79
CA PHE A 346 2.34 10.17 12.84
C PHE A 346 3.44 11.21 12.69
N LYS A 347 4.53 11.07 13.47
CA LYS A 347 5.64 12.03 13.54
C LYS A 347 6.99 11.33 13.30
N PRO A 348 7.40 11.11 12.04
CA PRO A 348 8.67 10.45 11.70
C PRO A 348 9.91 11.12 12.30
N ASP A 349 9.89 12.44 12.46
CA ASP A 349 10.98 13.26 12.99
C ASP A 349 11.54 12.76 14.33
N ARG A 350 10.72 12.10 15.16
CA ARG A 350 11.18 11.49 16.42
C ARG A 350 12.30 10.46 16.24
N PHE A 351 12.34 9.75 15.11
CA PHE A 351 13.38 8.77 14.81
C PHE A 351 14.67 9.40 14.27
N LEU A 352 14.63 10.68 13.88
CA LEU A 352 15.83 11.46 13.59
C LEU A 352 16.41 12.06 14.88
N GLU A 353 15.56 12.62 15.74
CA GLU A 353 15.92 13.31 16.98
C GLU A 353 16.54 12.37 18.03
N ILE A 354 16.01 11.16 18.16
CA ILE A 354 16.45 10.17 19.18
C ILE A 354 17.83 9.54 18.83
N GLY A 355 18.47 10.00 17.75
CA GLY A 355 19.72 9.47 17.23
C GLY A 355 19.47 8.11 16.58
N GLY A 356 19.52 8.05 15.25
CA GLY A 356 19.04 6.91 14.45
C GLY A 356 19.60 5.51 14.80
N SER A 357 20.68 5.43 15.60
CA SER A 357 21.28 4.19 16.10
C SER A 357 20.63 3.60 17.35
N SER A 358 19.85 4.36 18.13
CA SER A 358 19.28 3.88 19.40
C SER A 358 17.93 3.16 19.26
N LEU A 359 17.24 3.38 18.12
CA LEU A 359 15.96 2.77 17.73
C LEU A 359 16.13 2.10 16.37
N ASP A 360 16.89 1.01 16.34
CA ASP A 360 17.09 0.15 15.18
C ASP A 360 16.16 -1.07 15.20
N PHE A 361 16.16 -1.84 14.10
CA PHE A 361 15.32 -3.03 13.97
C PHE A 361 15.92 -4.28 14.64
N LYS A 362 17.03 -4.17 15.39
CA LYS A 362 17.70 -5.32 16.01
C LYS A 362 17.01 -5.80 17.29
N GLY A 363 15.96 -5.10 17.74
CA GLY A 363 15.18 -5.48 18.91
C GLY A 363 15.92 -5.29 20.24
N GLN A 364 16.90 -4.38 20.29
CA GLN A 364 17.61 -4.03 21.52
C GLN A 364 16.87 -2.95 22.33
N ASN A 365 16.05 -2.14 21.66
CA ASN A 365 15.22 -1.13 22.31
C ASN A 365 13.78 -1.63 22.47
N PHE A 366 13.39 -1.97 23.69
CA PHE A 366 12.08 -2.57 23.99
C PHE A 366 10.89 -1.61 23.84
N LYS A 367 11.12 -0.32 23.59
CA LYS A 367 10.05 0.62 23.17
C LYS A 367 9.60 0.40 21.72
N PHE A 368 10.43 -0.28 20.91
CA PHE A 368 10.21 -0.46 19.48
C PHE A 368 10.60 -1.87 19.04
N LEU A 369 9.62 -2.76 18.91
CA LEU A 369 9.81 -4.19 18.63
C LEU A 369 9.00 -4.70 17.43
N PRO A 370 8.96 -4.00 16.28
CA PRO A 370 8.13 -4.41 15.14
C PRO A 370 8.51 -5.78 14.55
N PHE A 371 9.75 -6.23 14.78
CA PHE A 371 10.27 -7.53 14.33
C PHE A 371 10.53 -8.51 15.49
N GLY A 372 10.04 -8.18 16.69
CA GLY A 372 10.37 -8.91 17.90
C GLY A 372 11.84 -8.81 18.31
N THR A 373 12.29 -9.76 19.13
CA THR A 373 13.66 -9.79 19.66
C THR A 373 14.09 -11.21 20.04
N GLY A 374 15.39 -11.39 20.29
CA GLY A 374 15.99 -12.64 20.76
C GLY A 374 15.96 -13.78 19.74
N ARG A 375 15.89 -15.02 20.24
CA ARG A 375 15.97 -16.28 19.44
C ARG A 375 14.84 -16.46 18.41
N ARG A 376 13.79 -15.66 18.51
CA ARG A 376 12.60 -15.71 17.66
C ARG A 376 12.31 -14.34 17.04
N SER A 377 13.35 -13.50 16.92
CA SER A 377 13.32 -12.31 16.10
C SER A 377 13.05 -12.70 14.63
N CYS A 378 12.42 -11.81 13.89
CA CYS A 378 12.09 -12.06 12.49
C CYS A 378 13.38 -12.34 11.68
N PRO A 379 13.49 -13.44 10.92
CA PRO A 379 14.64 -13.65 10.04
C PRO A 379 14.59 -12.74 8.80
N GLY A 380 13.41 -12.21 8.45
CA GLY A 380 13.16 -11.43 7.24
C GLY A 380 13.40 -9.93 7.35
N VAL A 381 13.92 -9.40 8.48
CA VAL A 381 14.06 -7.94 8.71
C VAL A 381 14.79 -7.25 7.55
N ASN A 382 15.91 -7.81 7.10
CA ASN A 382 16.71 -7.19 6.05
C ASN A 382 15.98 -7.15 4.71
N LEU A 383 15.23 -8.20 4.37
CA LEU A 383 14.46 -8.25 3.13
C LEU A 383 13.29 -7.27 3.19
N ALA A 384 12.49 -7.34 4.26
CA ALA A 384 11.32 -6.49 4.45
C ALA A 384 11.70 -4.99 4.42
N MET A 385 12.82 -4.62 5.05
CA MET A 385 13.27 -3.23 5.05
C MET A 385 13.85 -2.80 3.70
N ARG A 386 14.54 -3.66 2.96
CA ARG A 386 14.99 -3.29 1.60
C ARG A 386 13.79 -3.04 0.69
N GLU A 387 12.81 -3.93 0.73
CA GLU A 387 11.61 -3.83 -0.09
C GLU A 387 10.76 -2.61 0.30
N ALA A 388 10.36 -2.48 1.58
CA ALA A 388 9.49 -1.40 2.01
C ALA A 388 10.10 -0.01 1.76
N HIS A 389 11.40 0.20 2.05
CA HIS A 389 12.03 1.49 1.82
C HIS A 389 12.06 1.87 0.33
N VAL A 390 12.48 0.94 -0.54
CA VAL A 390 12.61 1.22 -1.98
C VAL A 390 11.23 1.42 -2.62
N VAL A 391 10.26 0.57 -2.28
CA VAL A 391 8.90 0.68 -2.82
C VAL A 391 8.27 2.00 -2.39
N VAL A 392 8.29 2.34 -1.10
CA VAL A 392 7.73 3.61 -0.62
C VAL A 392 8.45 4.80 -1.25
N ALA A 393 9.78 4.82 -1.29
CA ALA A 393 10.54 5.92 -1.89
C ALA A 393 10.21 6.08 -3.39
N THR A 394 10.09 4.97 -4.12
CA THR A 394 9.72 4.98 -5.55
C THR A 394 8.30 5.50 -5.74
N LEU A 395 7.35 5.07 -4.92
CA LEU A 395 5.96 5.53 -4.96
C LEU A 395 5.85 7.04 -4.66
N ILE A 396 6.64 7.56 -3.72
CA ILE A 396 6.73 9.00 -3.43
C ILE A 396 7.38 9.76 -4.59
N GLN A 397 8.46 9.20 -5.17
CA GLN A 397 9.19 9.82 -6.27
C GLN A 397 8.30 10.00 -7.50
N CYS A 398 7.51 8.98 -7.85
CA CYS A 398 6.82 8.91 -9.13
C CYS A 398 5.42 9.50 -9.15
N PHE A 399 4.69 9.49 -8.01
CA PHE A 399 3.25 9.76 -8.02
C PHE A 399 2.80 10.88 -7.07
N GLU A 400 1.83 11.65 -7.55
CA GLU A 400 0.92 12.45 -6.74
C GLU A 400 -0.23 11.56 -6.28
N TRP A 401 -0.43 11.52 -4.97
CA TRP A 401 -1.38 10.63 -4.32
C TRP A 401 -2.66 11.39 -3.99
N ASN A 402 -3.74 11.03 -4.68
CA ASN A 402 -5.10 11.44 -4.32
C ASN A 402 -5.87 10.17 -3.91
N HIS A 403 -6.58 10.19 -2.79
CA HIS A 403 -7.51 9.11 -2.44
C HIS A 403 -8.86 9.34 -3.10
N VAL A 404 -9.59 8.24 -3.34
CA VAL A 404 -11.02 8.33 -3.65
C VAL A 404 -11.74 8.58 -2.33
N ASP A 405 -12.41 9.72 -2.20
CA ASP A 405 -13.16 10.06 -0.99
C ASP A 405 -14.19 8.96 -0.64
N ASP A 406 -14.03 8.35 0.54
CA ASP A 406 -15.19 7.96 1.32
C ASP A 406 -15.93 9.26 1.69
N LYS A 407 -17.26 9.19 1.80
CA LYS A 407 -18.25 10.30 1.87
C LYS A 407 -17.98 11.51 2.82
N HIS A 408 -16.84 11.55 3.50
CA HIS A 408 -16.41 12.52 4.50
C HIS A 408 -15.02 13.16 4.27
N GLY A 409 -14.35 12.95 3.13
CA GLY A 409 -13.10 13.66 2.82
C GLY A 409 -11.84 13.16 3.54
N SER A 410 -11.93 12.09 4.33
CA SER A 410 -10.82 11.51 5.10
C SER A 410 -10.71 10.00 4.85
N LEU A 411 -9.46 9.53 4.81
CA LEU A 411 -9.13 8.13 4.56
C LEU A 411 -9.54 7.26 5.77
N ASN A 412 -10.19 6.11 5.53
CA ASN A 412 -10.56 5.20 6.61
C ASN A 412 -9.32 4.48 7.21
N MET A 413 -8.97 4.84 8.45
CA MET A 413 -7.82 4.29 9.17
C MET A 413 -8.17 3.15 10.14
N LYS A 414 -9.34 2.51 10.00
CA LYS A 414 -9.71 1.35 10.83
C LYS A 414 -8.91 0.11 10.42
N GLU A 415 -8.61 -0.74 11.38
CA GLU A 415 -7.94 -2.03 11.20
C GLU A 415 -8.99 -3.15 10.99
N ARG A 416 -8.64 -4.21 10.22
CA ARG A 416 -9.37 -5.49 10.25
C ARG A 416 -8.51 -6.57 10.93
N GLY A 417 -9.19 -7.48 11.63
CA GLY A 417 -8.53 -8.54 12.41
C GLY A 417 -7.99 -9.69 11.55
N GLY A 418 -6.92 -10.32 12.03
CA GLY A 418 -6.20 -11.43 11.40
C GLY A 418 -4.87 -11.69 12.11
N LEU A 419 -4.00 -12.52 11.50
CA LEU A 419 -2.63 -12.72 11.98
C LEU A 419 -1.85 -11.41 11.81
N THR A 420 -2.08 -10.77 10.67
CA THR A 420 -1.70 -9.39 10.39
C THR A 420 -2.89 -8.45 10.61
N ILE A 421 -2.61 -7.14 10.77
CA ILE A 421 -3.63 -6.09 10.89
C ILE A 421 -3.64 -5.12 9.69
N PRO A 422 -4.13 -5.55 8.52
CA PRO A 422 -4.35 -4.66 7.38
C PRO A 422 -5.47 -3.64 7.65
N ARG A 423 -5.63 -2.68 6.74
CA ARG A 423 -6.75 -1.73 6.74
C ARG A 423 -8.09 -2.44 6.58
N ALA A 424 -9.12 -1.89 7.22
CA ALA A 424 -10.49 -2.43 7.17
C ALA A 424 -11.12 -2.28 5.78
N VAL A 425 -10.75 -1.23 5.05
CA VAL A 425 -11.16 -0.95 3.68
C VAL A 425 -9.89 -0.83 2.84
N ASP A 426 -9.87 -1.54 1.72
CA ASP A 426 -8.75 -1.52 0.78
C ASP A 426 -8.42 -0.08 0.34
N LEU A 427 -7.12 0.23 0.21
CA LEU A 427 -6.62 1.52 -0.23
C LEU A 427 -6.81 1.66 -1.76
N VAL A 428 -7.84 2.41 -2.16
CA VAL A 428 -8.05 2.76 -3.57
C VAL A 428 -7.60 4.19 -3.84
N CYS A 429 -6.63 4.34 -4.75
CA CYS A 429 -6.00 5.60 -5.09
C CYS A 429 -6.29 6.01 -6.53
N LEU A 430 -6.12 7.31 -6.81
CA LEU A 430 -6.07 7.90 -8.15
C LEU A 430 -4.66 8.48 -8.35
N PRO A 431 -3.64 7.63 -8.55
CA PRO A 431 -2.27 8.11 -8.74
C PRO A 431 -2.17 8.90 -10.03
N SER A 432 -1.46 10.02 -9.99
CA SER A 432 -1.06 10.77 -11.19
C SER A 432 0.44 10.94 -11.20
N LEU A 433 1.08 10.77 -12.37
CA LEU A 433 2.53 10.93 -12.49
C LEU A 433 2.96 12.35 -12.07
N ARG A 434 4.05 12.42 -11.29
CA ARG A 434 4.69 13.69 -10.93
C ARG A 434 5.41 14.25 -12.16
N PRO A 435 5.40 15.59 -12.36
CA PRO A 435 6.17 16.23 -13.44
C PRO A 435 7.68 15.93 -13.37
N ASN A 436 8.20 15.71 -12.16
CA ASN A 436 9.61 15.41 -11.91
C ASN A 436 9.91 13.90 -11.85
N CYS A 437 8.94 13.04 -12.17
CA CYS A 437 9.17 11.61 -12.28
C CYS A 437 10.20 11.35 -13.39
N PRO A 438 11.25 10.54 -13.16
CA PRO A 438 12.20 10.26 -14.22
C PRO A 438 11.50 9.57 -15.42
N ASN A 439 11.90 9.91 -16.65
CA ASN A 439 11.35 9.30 -17.86
C ASN A 439 11.81 7.82 -17.95
N ILE A 440 11.05 6.91 -17.34
CA ILE A 440 11.36 5.48 -17.28
C ILE A 440 10.24 4.66 -17.94
N PHE A 441 9.10 5.28 -18.21
CA PHE A 441 8.01 4.67 -18.95
C PHE A 441 8.08 5.16 -20.41
N PRO A 442 8.20 4.25 -21.40
CA PRO A 442 8.33 4.59 -22.81
C PRO A 442 7.09 5.27 -23.40
#